data_AF-A0A914HIU0-F1
#
_entry.id   AF-A0A914HIU0-F1
#
_cell.length_a   1.000
_cell.length_b   1.000
_cell.length_c   1.000
_cell.angle_alpha   90.00
_cell.angle_beta   90.00
_cell.angle_gamma   90.00
#
_symmetry.space_group_name_H-M   'P 1'
#
loop_
_entity.id
_entity.type
_entity.pdbx_description
1 polymer ?
#
loop_
_entity_poly.entity_id
_entity_poly.type
_entity_poly.pdbx_seq_one_letter_code
_entity_poly.pdbx_strand_id
1 'polypeptide(L)'
;MPVQTTTIETVTVVRPLKVISLVCLCLSLLLLVIALCTSSWLKTHITVSFMDHVTGRFQECALSYPVPDDSPEGECQPPARNIFFIRAAALLLIGAAAFTLFAIFVNIAGLRSNALHRKNMFYKAATWLSLMSVLAELVALVGFTICFYLSIHSYGLRNSEFDWSYGIAWGAFLFALGALLLLICDKEHMEV
;
A
#
# COMPACT_ATOMS: atom_id res chain seq x y z
N MET A 1 -15.87 -42.82 -39.63
CA MET A 1 -16.09 -41.85 -38.55
C MET A 1 -15.24 -40.63 -38.85
N PRO A 2 -15.79 -39.42 -39.02
CA PRO A 2 -14.97 -38.24 -39.26
C PRO A 2 -14.22 -37.90 -37.98
N VAL A 3 -12.89 -37.83 -38.08
CA VAL A 3 -12.01 -37.36 -37.01
C VAL A 3 -12.31 -35.88 -36.81
N GLN A 4 -12.91 -35.53 -35.67
CA GLN A 4 -13.01 -34.13 -35.25
C GLN A 4 -11.60 -33.62 -34.96
N THR A 5 -11.05 -32.86 -35.89
CA THR A 5 -9.86 -32.04 -35.66
C THR A 5 -10.31 -30.86 -34.81
N THR A 6 -10.11 -30.95 -33.49
CA THR A 6 -10.19 -29.79 -32.61
C THR A 6 -9.02 -28.88 -32.93
N THR A 7 -9.25 -27.88 -33.78
CA THR A 7 -8.39 -26.70 -33.90
C THR A 7 -8.38 -26.02 -32.54
N ILE A 8 -7.40 -26.39 -31.72
CA ILE A 8 -6.96 -25.55 -30.61
C ILE A 8 -6.44 -24.30 -31.30
N GLU A 9 -7.29 -23.29 -31.37
CA GLU A 9 -6.86 -21.90 -31.54
C GLU A 9 -5.85 -21.68 -30.42
N THR A 10 -4.57 -21.92 -30.71
CA THR A 10 -3.48 -21.38 -29.93
C THR A 10 -3.51 -19.89 -30.21
N VAL A 11 -4.53 -19.23 -29.62
CA VAL A 11 -4.51 -17.80 -29.33
C VAL A 11 -3.14 -17.62 -28.74
N THR A 12 -2.26 -16.94 -29.48
CA THR A 12 -0.92 -16.65 -29.06
C THR A 12 -1.06 -15.96 -27.73
N VAL A 13 -0.93 -16.73 -26.64
CA VAL A 13 -0.94 -16.23 -25.28
C VAL A 13 0.36 -15.46 -25.19
N VAL A 14 0.33 -14.20 -25.65
CA VAL A 14 1.42 -13.25 -25.53
C VAL A 14 1.53 -12.98 -24.04
N ARG A 15 2.16 -13.90 -23.29
CA ARG A 15 2.26 -13.99 -21.81
C ARG A 15 1.58 -12.80 -21.09
N PRO A 16 0.24 -12.77 -21.07
CA PRO A 16 -0.49 -11.57 -20.67
C PRO A 16 -0.30 -11.31 -19.18
N LEU A 17 0.09 -12.35 -18.43
CA LEU A 17 0.42 -12.29 -17.00
C LEU A 17 1.39 -11.15 -16.65
N LYS A 18 2.42 -10.91 -17.47
CA LYS A 18 3.42 -9.86 -17.19
C LYS A 18 2.88 -8.44 -17.40
N VAL A 19 1.98 -8.29 -18.36
CA VAL A 19 1.32 -7.01 -18.63
C VAL A 19 0.26 -6.74 -17.57
N ILE A 20 -0.51 -7.77 -17.20
CA ILE A 20 -1.52 -7.68 -16.14
C ILE A 20 -0.84 -7.37 -14.79
N SER A 21 0.27 -8.02 -14.46
CA SER A 21 1.00 -7.73 -13.22
C SER A 21 1.54 -6.29 -13.21
N LEU A 22 2.02 -5.78 -14.34
CA LEU A 22 2.44 -4.39 -14.49
C LEU A 22 1.28 -3.40 -14.24
N VAL A 23 0.11 -3.64 -14.85
CA VAL A 23 -1.09 -2.82 -14.63
C VAL A 23 -1.50 -2.85 -13.16
N CYS A 24 -1.45 -4.02 -12.55
CA CYS A 24 -1.78 -4.23 -11.15
C CYS A 24 -0.82 -3.48 -10.21
N LEU A 25 0.49 -3.47 -10.49
CA LEU A 25 1.46 -2.65 -9.76
C LEU A 25 1.20 -1.15 -9.94
N CYS A 26 0.85 -0.70 -11.15
CA CYS A 26 0.53 0.71 -11.40
C CYS A 26 -0.71 1.17 -10.62
N LEU A 27 -1.77 0.34 -10.60
CA LEU A 27 -2.97 0.59 -9.82
C LEU A 27 -2.68 0.62 -8.31
N SER A 28 -1.89 -0.34 -7.82
CA SER A 28 -1.44 -0.36 -6.44
C SER A 28 -0.67 0.92 -6.07
N LEU A 29 0.30 1.34 -6.87
CA LEU A 29 1.05 2.57 -6.64
C LEU A 29 0.13 3.81 -6.61
N LEU A 30 -0.82 3.90 -7.54
CA LEU A 30 -1.76 5.02 -7.60
C LEU A 30 -2.64 5.07 -6.34
N LEU A 31 -3.18 3.93 -5.91
CA LEU A 31 -3.98 3.84 -4.69
C LEU A 31 -3.13 4.17 -3.45
N LEU A 32 -1.89 3.71 -3.40
CA LEU A 32 -0.97 3.99 -2.30
C LEU A 32 -0.60 5.48 -2.23
N VAL A 33 -0.38 6.14 -3.37
CA VAL A 33 -0.15 7.59 -3.44
C VAL A 33 -1.39 8.36 -3.00
N ILE A 34 -2.60 7.96 -3.45
CA ILE A 34 -3.85 8.58 -2.99
C ILE A 34 -3.99 8.43 -1.48
N ALA A 35 -3.72 7.24 -0.94
CA ALA A 35 -3.73 6.99 0.50
C ALA A 35 -2.70 7.85 1.23
N LEU A 36 -1.50 8.06 0.69
CA LEU A 36 -0.49 8.92 1.33
C LEU A 36 -0.83 10.42 1.27
N CYS A 37 -1.49 10.87 0.19
CA CYS A 37 -1.85 12.28 0.00
C CYS A 37 -3.11 12.70 0.76
N THR A 38 -4.00 11.77 1.08
CA THR A 38 -5.23 12.07 1.82
C THR A 38 -4.95 12.28 3.32
N SER A 39 -5.60 13.28 3.89
CA SER A 39 -5.53 13.65 5.31
C SER A 39 -6.56 12.94 6.18
N SER A 40 -7.36 12.04 5.61
CA SER A 40 -8.50 11.41 6.27
C SER A 40 -8.26 9.91 6.48
N TRP A 41 -7.31 9.54 7.33
CA TRP A 41 -7.10 8.13 7.70
C TRP A 41 -7.92 7.69 8.90
N LEU A 42 -8.23 8.65 9.76
CA LEU A 42 -8.94 8.48 11.02
C LEU A 42 -9.98 9.57 11.15
N LYS A 43 -11.24 9.13 11.30
CA LYS A 43 -12.36 10.00 11.60
C LYS A 43 -12.47 10.11 13.11
N THR A 44 -11.79 11.10 13.64
CA THR A 44 -12.04 11.60 15.00
C THR A 44 -12.42 13.08 14.90
N HIS A 45 -12.78 13.75 15.99
CA HIS A 45 -12.90 15.21 16.02
C HIS A 45 -11.58 15.95 15.66
N ILE A 46 -10.50 15.19 15.39
CA ILE A 46 -9.20 15.62 14.91
C ILE A 46 -8.93 14.89 13.58
N THR A 47 -8.82 15.62 12.47
CA THR A 47 -8.40 15.07 11.18
C THR A 47 -6.89 14.88 11.19
N VAL A 48 -6.43 13.62 11.06
CA VAL A 48 -5.01 13.27 11.13
C VAL A 48 -4.46 12.89 9.75
N SER A 49 -3.53 13.70 9.25
CA SER A 49 -2.83 13.47 7.98
C SER A 49 -1.46 12.80 8.18
N PHE A 50 -1.17 11.77 7.37
CA PHE A 50 0.13 11.12 7.34
C PHE A 50 1.24 12.07 6.87
N MET A 51 0.95 12.99 5.94
CA MET A 51 1.93 13.96 5.43
C MET A 51 2.29 15.04 6.47
N ASP A 52 1.32 15.48 7.28
CA ASP A 52 1.57 16.47 8.35
C ASP A 52 2.48 15.89 9.44
N HIS A 53 2.36 14.58 9.71
CA HIS A 53 3.23 13.89 10.65
C HIS A 53 4.67 13.71 10.17
N VAL A 54 4.89 13.55 8.87
CA VAL A 54 6.22 13.42 8.24
C VAL A 54 6.90 14.78 8.09
N THR A 55 6.14 15.84 7.84
CA THR A 55 6.68 17.20 7.63
C THR A 55 6.91 17.99 8.92
N GLY A 56 6.56 17.45 10.09
CA GLY A 56 6.85 18.11 11.36
C GLY A 56 5.89 19.26 11.69
N ARG A 57 4.81 19.43 10.92
CA ARG A 57 3.88 20.56 11.08
C ARG A 57 2.68 20.11 11.92
N PHE A 58 2.85 20.14 13.23
CA PHE A 58 1.83 19.74 14.20
C PHE A 58 1.07 20.96 14.68
N GLN A 59 -0.20 21.10 14.29
CA GLN A 59 -1.09 22.05 14.95
C GLN A 59 -2.47 21.44 15.13
N GLU A 60 -2.76 21.04 16.37
CA GLU A 60 -4.05 20.53 16.79
C GLU A 60 -4.92 21.75 17.14
N CYS A 61 -5.69 22.25 16.19
CA CYS A 61 -6.76 23.19 16.50
C CYS A 61 -8.05 22.38 16.70
N ALA A 62 -8.39 22.12 17.97
CA ALA A 62 -9.68 21.51 18.30
C ALA A 62 -10.81 22.41 17.78
N LEU A 63 -11.61 21.90 16.84
CA LEU A 63 -12.86 22.54 16.43
C LEU A 63 -13.90 22.33 17.54
N SER A 64 -14.01 23.35 18.40
CA SER A 64 -15.20 23.75 19.18
C SER A 64 -16.20 22.64 19.52
N TYR A 65 -15.87 21.73 20.44
CA TYR A 65 -16.87 21.15 21.35
C TYR A 65 -16.19 20.86 22.70
N PRO A 66 -16.73 21.36 23.82
CA PRO A 66 -16.05 21.35 25.11
C PRO A 66 -16.01 19.94 25.67
N VAL A 67 -14.80 19.43 25.91
CA VAL A 67 -14.56 18.35 26.88
C VAL A 67 -14.86 18.97 28.25
N PRO A 68 -15.73 18.39 29.09
CA PRO A 68 -15.95 18.92 30.43
C PRO A 68 -14.68 18.66 31.25
N ASP A 69 -14.12 19.74 31.80
CA ASP A 69 -13.02 19.77 32.76
C ASP A 69 -11.58 19.82 32.21
N ASP A 70 -11.34 20.59 31.16
CA ASP A 70 -9.99 21.12 30.91
C ASP A 70 -10.01 22.61 30.52
N SER A 71 -8.93 23.30 30.88
CA SER A 71 -8.73 24.76 30.96
C SER A 71 -8.90 25.56 29.62
N PRO A 72 -8.81 26.91 29.62
CA PRO A 72 -9.59 27.78 28.74
C PRO A 72 -9.24 27.70 27.25
N GLU A 73 -10.28 28.05 26.50
CA GLU A 73 -10.42 28.20 25.06
C GLU A 73 -9.22 28.87 24.39
N GLY A 74 -8.54 28.16 23.48
CA GLY A 74 -7.59 28.76 22.52
C GLY A 74 -6.14 28.25 22.55
N GLU A 75 -5.75 27.39 23.49
CA GLU A 75 -4.41 26.78 23.46
C GLU A 75 -4.42 25.42 22.77
N CYS A 76 -3.65 25.30 21.68
CA CYS A 76 -3.36 24.03 21.02
C CYS A 76 -2.61 23.11 22.01
N GLN A 77 -3.30 22.10 22.54
CA GLN A 77 -2.64 21.05 23.33
C GLN A 77 -1.65 20.28 22.44
N PRO A 78 -0.44 19.97 22.95
CA PRO A 78 0.50 19.13 22.22
C PRO A 78 -0.08 17.71 22.09
N PRO A 79 0.16 17.03 20.95
CA PRO A 79 -0.41 15.71 20.68
C PRO A 79 -0.15 14.72 21.80
N ALA A 80 -1.15 13.91 22.11
CA ALA A 80 -1.05 12.79 23.04
C ALA A 80 0.03 11.78 22.59
N ARG A 81 1.27 12.01 23.04
CA ARG A 81 2.48 11.19 23.29
C ARG A 81 2.82 9.93 22.45
N ASN A 82 1.99 9.40 21.56
CA ASN A 82 2.26 8.21 20.74
C ASN A 82 2.29 8.50 19.23
N ILE A 83 2.85 9.64 18.81
CA ILE A 83 3.04 10.02 17.39
C ILE A 83 4.03 9.09 16.67
N PHE A 84 4.87 8.36 17.43
CA PHE A 84 5.96 7.56 16.87
C PHE A 84 5.47 6.41 15.98
N PHE A 85 4.38 5.71 16.35
CA PHE A 85 3.88 4.58 15.56
C PHE A 85 3.26 5.04 14.23
N ILE A 86 2.58 6.20 14.23
CA ILE A 86 1.99 6.77 13.01
C ILE A 86 3.10 7.18 12.04
N ARG A 87 4.15 7.85 12.55
CA ARG A 87 5.33 8.18 11.75
C ARG A 87 6.04 6.93 11.23
N ALA A 88 6.18 5.89 12.04
CA ALA A 88 6.81 4.64 11.61
C ALA A 88 6.01 3.95 10.49
N ALA A 89 4.68 3.86 10.64
CA ALA A 89 3.79 3.37 9.58
C ALA A 89 3.88 4.23 8.30
N ALA A 90 3.98 5.56 8.44
CA ALA A 90 4.13 6.47 7.30
C ALA A 90 5.40 6.16 6.50
N LEU A 91 6.53 6.04 7.20
CA LEU A 91 7.81 5.75 6.60
C LEU A 91 7.83 4.37 5.92
N LEU A 92 7.18 3.38 6.52
CA LEU A 92 7.04 2.05 5.93
C LEU A 92 6.21 2.09 4.63
N LEU A 93 5.09 2.82 4.61
CA LEU A 93 4.25 2.96 3.41
C LEU A 93 4.95 3.76 2.30
N ILE A 94 5.70 4.82 2.64
CA ILE A 94 6.51 5.57 1.69
C ILE A 94 7.63 4.69 1.12
N GLY A 95 8.29 3.90 1.98
CA GLY A 95 9.29 2.92 1.57
C GLY A 95 8.70 1.88 0.61
N ALA A 96 7.52 1.35 0.93
CA ALA A 96 6.80 0.43 0.05
C ALA A 96 6.45 1.07 -1.31
N ALA A 97 5.97 2.32 -1.32
CA ALA A 97 5.71 3.04 -2.56
C ALA A 97 6.97 3.17 -3.43
N ALA A 98 8.13 3.45 -2.82
CA ALA A 98 9.41 3.50 -3.52
C ALA A 98 9.83 2.13 -4.09
N PHE A 99 9.66 1.05 -3.32
CA PHE A 99 9.93 -0.31 -3.79
C PHE A 99 9.00 -0.72 -4.93
N THR A 100 7.71 -0.39 -4.84
CA THR A 100 6.73 -0.63 -5.91
C THR A 100 7.08 0.15 -7.17
N LEU A 101 7.47 1.42 -7.06
CA LEU A 101 7.92 2.23 -8.19
C LEU A 101 9.16 1.62 -8.87
N PHE A 102 10.13 1.16 -8.08
CA PHE A 102 11.31 0.49 -8.61
C PHE A 102 10.95 -0.86 -9.26
N ALA A 103 10.02 -1.63 -8.68
CA ALA A 103 9.52 -2.87 -9.25
C ALA A 103 8.83 -2.65 -10.60
N ILE A 104 8.06 -1.57 -10.77
CA ILE A 104 7.46 -1.17 -12.05
C ILE A 104 8.54 -0.90 -13.09
N PHE A 105 9.56 -0.10 -12.74
CA PHE A 105 10.65 0.21 -13.66
C PHE A 105 11.40 -1.06 -14.11
N VAL A 106 11.71 -1.95 -13.17
CA VAL A 106 12.39 -3.22 -13.46
C VAL A 106 11.50 -4.14 -14.32
N ASN A 107 10.19 -4.19 -14.08
CA ASN A 107 9.26 -4.95 -14.93
C ASN A 107 9.20 -4.40 -16.36
N ILE A 108 9.16 -3.08 -16.54
CA ILE A 108 9.19 -2.45 -17.87
C ILE A 108 10.54 -2.74 -18.58
N ALA A 109 11.65 -2.64 -17.86
CA ALA A 109 12.97 -3.00 -18.38
C ALA A 109 13.05 -4.49 -18.78
N GLY A 110 12.43 -5.37 -17.99
CA GLY A 110 12.29 -6.79 -18.29
C GLY A 110 11.46 -7.07 -19.55
N LEU A 111 10.42 -6.27 -19.80
CA LEU A 111 9.60 -6.36 -21.02
C LEU A 111 10.37 -5.88 -22.26
N ARG A 112 11.17 -4.81 -22.14
CA ARG A 112 11.93 -4.23 -23.26
C ARG A 112 13.25 -4.93 -23.58
N SER A 113 13.86 -5.65 -22.64
CA SER A 113 15.10 -6.38 -22.88
C SER A 113 14.88 -7.41 -24.01
N ASN A 114 15.90 -7.75 -24.82
CA ASN A 114 15.79 -8.79 -25.86
C ASN A 114 16.46 -10.11 -25.45
N ALA A 115 17.51 -10.06 -24.61
CA ALA A 115 18.25 -11.24 -24.16
C ALA A 115 17.49 -12.04 -23.07
N LEU A 116 17.25 -13.33 -23.31
CA LEU A 116 16.48 -14.23 -22.43
C LEU A 116 17.08 -14.34 -21.01
N HIS A 117 18.40 -14.46 -20.90
CA HIS A 117 19.08 -14.55 -19.61
C HIS A 117 18.91 -13.28 -18.76
N ARG A 118 19.08 -12.11 -19.39
CA ARG A 118 18.94 -10.81 -18.72
C ARG A 118 17.47 -10.50 -18.35
N LYS A 119 16.51 -10.94 -19.18
CA LYS A 119 15.08 -10.89 -18.86
C LYS A 119 14.78 -11.62 -17.55
N ASN A 120 15.23 -12.87 -17.41
CA ASN A 120 14.95 -13.66 -16.21
C ASN A 120 15.52 -13.01 -14.94
N MET A 121 16.72 -12.40 -15.03
CA MET A 121 17.30 -11.64 -13.93
C MET A 121 16.44 -10.43 -13.53
N PHE A 122 15.99 -9.62 -14.49
CA PHE A 122 15.11 -8.48 -14.21
C PHE A 122 13.77 -8.91 -13.60
N TYR A 123 13.12 -9.96 -14.14
CA TYR A 123 11.88 -10.45 -13.55
C TYR A 123 12.08 -11.02 -12.15
N LYS A 124 13.18 -11.75 -11.88
CA LYS A 124 13.51 -12.23 -10.54
C LYS A 124 13.72 -11.06 -9.56
N ALA A 125 14.42 -10.02 -9.98
CA ALA A 125 14.59 -8.81 -9.18
C ALA A 125 13.24 -8.10 -8.93
N ALA A 126 12.38 -7.96 -9.94
CA ALA A 126 11.05 -7.37 -9.80
C ALA A 126 10.18 -8.15 -8.80
N THR A 127 10.20 -9.48 -8.83
CA THR A 127 9.47 -10.33 -7.87
C THR A 127 9.96 -10.08 -6.44
N TRP A 128 11.27 -10.05 -6.21
CA TRP A 128 11.84 -9.78 -4.88
C TRP A 128 11.49 -8.39 -4.36
N LEU A 129 11.56 -7.37 -5.21
CA LEU A 129 11.17 -6.00 -4.85
C LEU A 129 9.68 -5.89 -4.51
N SER A 130 8.83 -6.53 -5.33
CA SER A 130 7.38 -6.56 -5.09
C SER A 130 7.05 -7.29 -3.79
N LEU A 131 7.74 -8.39 -3.49
CA LEU A 131 7.61 -9.12 -2.22
C LEU A 131 7.96 -8.23 -1.02
N MET A 132 9.07 -7.49 -1.08
CA MET A 132 9.45 -6.58 -0.01
C MET A 132 8.43 -5.46 0.19
N SER A 133 7.85 -4.92 -0.88
CA SER A 133 6.78 -3.91 -0.80
C SER A 133 5.54 -4.45 -0.10
N VAL A 134 5.05 -5.62 -0.54
CA VAL A 134 3.84 -6.26 0.01
C VAL A 134 4.00 -6.57 1.50
N LEU A 135 5.18 -7.06 1.91
CA LEU A 135 5.47 -7.31 3.33
C LEU A 135 5.51 -6.01 4.14
N ALA A 136 6.14 -4.95 3.61
CA ALA A 136 6.20 -3.66 4.27
C ALA A 136 4.80 -3.03 4.42
N GLU A 137 3.96 -3.10 3.39
CA GLU A 137 2.56 -2.67 3.44
C GLU A 137 1.78 -3.45 4.50
N LEU A 138 1.86 -4.78 4.49
CA LEU A 138 1.16 -5.60 5.47
C LEU A 138 1.56 -5.25 6.91
N VAL A 139 2.86 -5.12 7.17
CA VAL A 139 3.38 -4.74 8.50
C VAL A 139 2.89 -3.34 8.88
N ALA A 140 2.89 -2.38 7.96
CA ALA A 140 2.41 -1.03 8.23
C ALA A 140 0.90 -1.00 8.54
N LEU A 141 0.06 -1.66 7.73
CA LEU A 141 -1.40 -1.65 7.90
C LEU A 141 -1.86 -2.40 9.16
N VAL A 142 -1.25 -3.55 9.45
CA VAL A 142 -1.57 -4.34 10.65
C VAL A 142 -0.98 -3.69 11.90
N GLY A 143 0.26 -3.19 11.83
CA GLY A 143 0.87 -2.46 12.94
C GLY A 143 0.05 -1.22 13.31
N PHE A 144 -0.43 -0.48 12.31
CA PHE A 144 -1.30 0.66 12.51
C PHE A 144 -2.59 0.31 13.27
N THR A 145 -3.30 -0.75 12.89
CA THR A 145 -4.55 -1.13 13.57
C THR A 145 -4.34 -1.66 14.97
N ILE A 146 -3.30 -2.45 15.21
CA ILE A 146 -3.00 -2.96 16.55
C ILE A 146 -2.68 -1.79 17.49
N CYS A 147 -1.78 -0.88 17.09
CA CYS A 147 -1.43 0.28 17.89
C CYS A 147 -2.63 1.22 18.11
N PHE A 148 -3.47 1.38 17.10
CA PHE A 148 -4.69 2.18 17.21
C PHE A 148 -5.71 1.56 18.19
N TYR A 149 -5.95 0.25 18.11
CA TYR A 149 -6.85 -0.45 19.01
C TYR A 149 -6.39 -0.39 20.48
N LEU A 150 -5.09 -0.60 20.71
CA LEU A 150 -4.50 -0.45 22.05
C LEU A 150 -4.66 0.98 22.58
N SER A 151 -4.49 1.98 21.72
CA SER A 151 -4.67 3.38 22.09
C SER A 151 -6.12 3.69 22.49
N ILE A 152 -7.11 3.25 21.71
CA ILE A 152 -8.54 3.46 22.06
C ILE A 152 -8.87 2.85 23.43
N HIS A 153 -8.40 1.63 23.69
CA HIS A 153 -8.67 0.94 24.96
C HIS A 153 -8.04 1.70 26.16
N SER A 154 -6.85 2.27 26.00
CA SER A 154 -6.17 3.03 27.05
C SER A 154 -6.77 4.41 27.31
N TYR A 155 -7.32 5.09 26.29
CA TYR A 155 -7.78 6.48 26.40
C TYR A 155 -9.31 6.64 26.53
N GLY A 156 -10.09 5.56 26.45
CA GLY A 156 -11.56 5.63 26.59
C GLY A 156 -12.28 6.44 25.50
N LEU A 157 -11.58 6.84 24.44
CA LEU A 157 -12.09 7.58 23.29
C LEU A 157 -12.96 6.66 22.42
N ARG A 158 -14.25 6.59 22.77
CA ARG A 158 -15.21 5.62 22.21
C ARG A 158 -15.66 5.88 20.76
N ASN A 159 -15.25 6.99 20.14
CA ASN A 159 -15.86 7.49 18.89
C ASN A 159 -14.86 7.62 17.72
N SER A 160 -13.74 6.90 17.75
CA SER A 160 -12.73 6.99 16.68
C SER A 160 -12.99 5.93 15.61
N GLU A 161 -13.36 6.36 14.40
CA GLU A 161 -13.70 5.48 13.28
C GLU A 161 -12.60 5.50 12.21
N PHE A 162 -12.42 4.38 11.49
CA PHE A 162 -11.54 4.33 10.33
C PHE A 162 -12.19 5.10 9.17
N ASP A 163 -11.44 5.99 8.54
CA ASP A 163 -11.90 6.67 7.33
C ASP A 163 -11.65 5.84 6.07
N TRP A 164 -12.24 6.29 4.98
CA TRP A 164 -12.15 5.70 3.64
C TRP A 164 -10.71 5.42 3.15
N SER A 165 -9.75 6.26 3.55
CA SER A 165 -8.35 6.15 3.12
C SER A 165 -7.67 4.87 3.60
N TYR A 166 -8.07 4.37 4.77
CA TYR A 166 -7.60 3.08 5.29
C TYR A 166 -8.05 1.91 4.39
N GLY A 167 -9.28 1.99 3.88
CA GLY A 167 -9.79 1.03 2.89
C GLY A 167 -9.03 1.11 1.56
N ILE A 168 -8.64 2.30 1.12
CA ILE A 168 -7.81 2.48 -0.08
C ILE A 168 -6.43 1.85 0.11
N ALA A 169 -5.81 2.01 1.28
CA ALA A 169 -4.52 1.41 1.58
C ALA A 169 -4.58 -0.14 1.52
N TRP A 170 -5.65 -0.75 2.04
CA TRP A 170 -5.87 -2.19 1.87
C TRP A 170 -6.10 -2.59 0.42
N GLY A 171 -6.83 -1.76 -0.34
CA GLY A 171 -6.99 -1.96 -1.78
C GLY A 171 -5.64 -1.97 -2.50
N ALA A 172 -4.76 -1.02 -2.19
CA ALA A 172 -3.41 -0.96 -2.74
C ALA A 172 -2.62 -2.23 -2.43
N PHE A 173 -2.69 -2.73 -1.19
CA PHE A 173 -2.07 -4.00 -0.77
C PHE A 173 -2.59 -5.20 -1.55
N LEU A 174 -3.91 -5.32 -1.75
CA LEU A 174 -4.50 -6.44 -2.50
C LEU A 174 -4.05 -6.44 -3.96
N PHE A 175 -3.96 -5.27 -4.59
CA PHE A 175 -3.40 -5.16 -5.94
C PHE A 175 -1.89 -5.46 -5.95
N ALA A 176 -1.11 -5.02 -4.98
CA ALA A 176 0.32 -5.37 -4.89
C ALA A 176 0.51 -6.88 -4.74
N LEU A 177 -0.27 -7.52 -3.88
CA LEU A 177 -0.26 -8.96 -3.67
C LEU A 177 -0.69 -9.73 -4.93
N GLY A 178 -1.75 -9.29 -5.60
CA GLY A 178 -2.19 -9.86 -6.88
C GLY A 178 -1.09 -9.79 -7.94
N ALA A 179 -0.41 -8.65 -8.06
CA ALA A 179 0.71 -8.51 -8.98
C ALA A 179 1.88 -9.45 -8.64
N LEU A 180 2.22 -9.60 -7.36
CA LEU A 180 3.25 -10.52 -6.89
C LEU A 180 2.92 -11.97 -7.26
N LEU A 181 1.68 -12.41 -7.01
CA LEU A 181 1.23 -13.75 -7.36
C LEU A 181 1.33 -14.01 -8.88
N LEU A 182 0.91 -13.05 -9.70
CA LEU A 182 1.04 -13.16 -11.17
C LEU A 182 2.51 -13.26 -11.61
N LEU A 183 3.42 -12.52 -10.97
CA LEU A 183 4.86 -12.60 -11.25
C LEU A 183 5.46 -13.95 -10.82
N ILE A 184 4.98 -14.56 -9.74
CA ILE A 184 5.41 -15.89 -9.28
C ILE A 184 4.86 -16.98 -10.22
N CYS A 185 3.58 -16.93 -10.57
CA CYS A 185 2.96 -17.92 -11.47
C CYS A 185 3.60 -17.94 -12.86
N ASP A 186 3.99 -16.77 -13.41
CA ASP A 186 4.74 -16.74 -14.69
C ASP A 186 6.10 -17.44 -14.58
N LYS A 187 6.70 -17.44 -13.38
CA LYS A 187 8.00 -18.07 -13.12
C LYS A 187 7.92 -19.59 -13.21
N GLU A 188 6.93 -20.19 -12.56
CA GLU A 188 6.67 -21.64 -12.59
C GLU A 188 6.45 -22.14 -14.02
N HIS A 189 5.71 -21.39 -14.85
CA HIS A 189 5.47 -21.72 -16.26
C HIS A 189 6.72 -21.64 -17.16
N MET A 190 7.84 -21.07 -16.69
CA MET A 190 9.11 -21.04 -17.44
C MET A 190 10.06 -22.20 -17.08
N GLU A 191 9.83 -22.86 -15.95
CA GLU A 191 10.68 -23.96 -15.45
C GLU A 191 10.16 -25.35 -15.84
N VAL A 192 8.93 -25.42 -16.37
CA VAL A 192 8.28 -26.63 -16.96
C VAL A 192 8.37 -26.59 -18.48
#